data_AF-A0A816QYQ1-F1
#
_entry.id   AF-A0A816QYQ1-F1
#
_cell.length_a   1.000
_cell.length_b   1.000
_cell.length_c   1.000
_cell.angle_alpha   90.00
_cell.angle_beta   90.00
_cell.angle_gamma   90.00
#
_symmetry.space_group_name_H-M   'P 1'
#
loop_
_entity.id
_entity.type
_entity.pdbx_description
1 polymer ?
#
loop_
_entity_poly.entity_id
_entity_poly.type
_entity_poly.pdbx_seq_one_letter_code
_entity_poly.pdbx_strand_id
1 'polypeptide(L)'
;MYNEHRRSDILSKEEPDNEMITTFFNIARAYYRQQDWNMCLSMLAKSLDLVQKQKEEHFMLPELYYSMALAYAHRQEIPIALQYFKLTISTAAKKLPDDHPDMQKYRFQLQLYTNDVLKAIFQGQHNN
;
A
#
# COMPACT_ATOMS: atom_id res chain seq x y z
N MET A 1 19.97 30.47 -21.92
CA MET A 1 18.60 30.72 -21.41
C MET A 1 17.63 29.73 -22.04
N TYR A 2 17.69 28.47 -21.61
CA TYR A 2 16.72 27.42 -21.94
C TYR A 2 16.69 26.49 -20.73
N ASN A 3 15.50 26.12 -20.25
CA ASN A 3 15.23 25.18 -19.15
C ASN A 3 14.77 25.76 -17.79
N GLU A 4 13.94 26.82 -17.78
CA GLU A 4 13.09 27.10 -16.61
C GLU A 4 11.58 27.01 -16.94
N HIS A 5 11.17 27.23 -18.19
CA HIS A 5 9.74 27.23 -18.57
C HIS A 5 9.08 25.84 -18.68
N ARG A 6 9.83 24.74 -18.84
CA ARG A 6 9.22 23.40 -18.89
C ARG A 6 8.87 22.84 -17.51
N ARG A 7 9.38 23.44 -16.41
CA ARG A 7 9.13 22.94 -15.06
C ARG A 7 7.86 23.54 -14.44
N SER A 8 7.46 24.75 -14.85
CA SER A 8 6.24 25.40 -14.36
C SER A 8 4.94 24.85 -14.97
N ASP A 9 4.98 24.40 -16.22
CA ASP A 9 3.76 23.99 -16.95
C ASP A 9 3.31 22.56 -16.61
N ILE A 10 4.18 21.75 -15.99
CA ILE A 10 3.84 20.40 -15.52
C ILE A 10 3.19 20.47 -14.12
N LEU A 11 3.46 21.53 -13.34
CA LEU A 11 2.91 21.72 -11.99
C LEU A 11 1.50 22.33 -11.96
N SER A 12 0.94 22.77 -13.09
CA SER A 12 -0.33 23.52 -13.07
C SER A 12 -1.59 22.64 -13.11
N LYS A 13 -1.46 21.31 -13.03
CA LYS A 13 -2.59 20.39 -13.19
C LYS A 13 -2.56 19.16 -12.29
N GLU A 14 -1.66 19.09 -11.32
CA GLU A 14 -1.87 18.18 -10.21
C GLU A 14 -3.00 18.79 -9.38
N GLU A 15 -4.19 18.16 -9.42
CA GLU A 15 -5.27 18.54 -8.53
C GLU A 15 -4.72 18.57 -7.09
N PRO A 16 -5.05 19.57 -6.27
CA PRO A 16 -4.50 19.71 -4.91
C PRO A 16 -4.60 18.41 -4.08
N ASP A 17 -5.54 17.53 -4.45
CA ASP A 17 -5.74 16.21 -3.87
C ASP A 17 -4.58 15.23 -4.13
N ASN A 18 -3.85 15.30 -5.26
CA ASN A 18 -2.70 14.44 -5.56
C ASN A 18 -1.49 14.70 -4.64
N GLU A 19 -1.14 15.97 -4.43
CA GLU A 19 -0.10 16.34 -3.47
C GLU A 19 -0.50 15.93 -2.05
N MET A 20 -1.78 16.07 -1.69
CA MET A 20 -2.29 15.62 -0.39
C MET A 20 -2.24 14.09 -0.22
N ILE A 21 -2.56 13.31 -1.26
CA ILE A 21 -2.43 11.85 -1.27
C ILE A 21 -0.99 11.45 -0.95
N THR A 22 -0.02 12.00 -1.70
CA THR A 22 1.40 11.66 -1.50
C THR A 22 1.91 12.15 -0.14
N THR A 23 1.42 13.29 0.35
CA THR A 23 1.74 13.81 1.68
C THR A 23 1.26 12.88 2.79
N PHE A 24 -0.01 12.49 2.80
CA PHE A 24 -0.54 11.55 3.79
C PHE A 24 0.18 10.20 3.75
N PHE A 25 0.48 9.69 2.56
CA PHE A 25 1.27 8.48 2.40
C PHE A 25 2.67 8.60 3.02
N ASN A 26 3.36 9.71 2.80
CA ASN A 26 4.69 9.94 3.38
C ASN A 26 4.65 10.09 4.91
N ILE A 27 3.62 10.73 5.46
CA ILE A 27 3.39 10.79 6.90
C ILE A 27 3.12 9.38 7.44
N ALA A 28 2.32 8.58 6.74
CA ALA A 28 2.10 7.17 7.11
C ALA A 28 3.41 6.38 7.18
N ARG A 29 4.30 6.55 6.19
CA ARG A 29 5.64 5.93 6.21
C ARG A 29 6.49 6.39 7.40
N ALA A 30 6.35 7.64 7.83
CA ALA A 30 7.03 8.13 9.02
C ALA A 30 6.53 7.44 10.30
N TYR A 31 5.21 7.26 10.44
CA TYR A 31 4.63 6.50 11.55
C TYR A 31 4.93 5.00 11.48
N TYR A 32 4.95 4.42 10.28
CA TYR A 32 5.36 3.03 10.07
C TYR A 32 6.78 2.79 10.59
N ARG A 33 7.72 3.69 10.31
CA ARG A 33 9.10 3.60 10.85
C ARG A 33 9.16 3.74 12.37
N GLN A 34 8.19 4.43 12.98
CA GLN A 34 8.04 4.55 14.43
C GLN A 34 7.29 3.37 15.05
N GLN A 35 6.85 2.40 14.23
CA GLN A 35 6.01 1.28 14.66
C GLN A 35 4.65 1.72 15.25
N ASP A 36 4.24 2.96 14.98
CA ASP A 36 2.90 3.43 15.31
C ASP A 36 1.93 3.01 14.19
N TRP A 37 1.49 1.76 14.27
CA TRP A 37 0.62 1.16 13.27
C TRP A 37 -0.76 1.82 13.21
N ASN A 38 -1.25 2.36 14.34
CA ASN A 38 -2.54 3.03 14.40
C ASN A 38 -2.50 4.35 13.63
N MET A 39 -1.49 5.18 13.88
CA MET A 39 -1.31 6.44 13.16
C MET A 39 -0.94 6.20 11.69
N CYS A 40 -0.13 5.17 11.40
CA CYS A 40 0.15 4.74 10.03
C CYS A 40 -1.15 4.44 9.26
N LEU A 41 -2.00 3.56 9.78
CA LEU A 41 -3.27 3.19 9.16
C LEU A 41 -4.23 4.38 9.02
N SER A 42 -4.27 5.27 10.02
CA SER A 42 -5.08 6.50 9.96
C SER A 42 -4.65 7.39 8.78
N MET A 43 -3.35 7.58 8.57
CA MET A 43 -2.85 8.40 7.46
C MET A 43 -3.03 7.71 6.11
N LEU A 44 -2.84 6.38 6.02
CA LEU A 44 -3.14 5.62 4.81
C LEU A 44 -4.63 5.70 4.44
N ALA A 45 -5.53 5.65 5.42
CA ALA A 45 -6.97 5.78 5.20
C ALA A 45 -7.35 7.17 4.65
N LYS A 46 -6.73 8.25 5.16
CA LYS A 46 -6.92 9.60 4.60
C LYS A 46 -6.45 9.69 3.15
N SER A 47 -5.29 9.10 2.85
CA SER A 47 -4.79 9.03 1.48
C SER A 47 -5.71 8.23 0.57
N LEU A 48 -6.28 7.13 1.07
CA LEU A 48 -7.19 6.28 0.31
C LEU A 48 -8.53 6.98 0.01
N ASP A 49 -9.09 7.71 0.98
CA ASP A 49 -10.31 8.51 0.81
C ASP A 49 -10.16 9.56 -0.30
N LEU A 50 -8.99 10.20 -0.39
CA LEU A 50 -8.70 11.13 -1.49
C LEU A 50 -8.58 10.40 -2.83
N VAL A 51 -7.86 9.27 -2.88
CA VAL A 51 -7.76 8.46 -4.11
C VAL A 51 -9.14 8.00 -4.59
N GLN A 52 -10.05 7.64 -3.68
CA GLN A 52 -11.40 7.17 -4.02
C GLN A 52 -12.31 8.28 -4.56
N LYS A 53 -12.02 9.56 -4.26
CA LYS A 53 -12.75 10.71 -4.81
C LYS A 53 -12.36 11.04 -6.25
N GLN A 54 -11.23 10.53 -6.72
CA GLN A 54 -10.78 10.74 -8.08
C GLN A 54 -11.54 9.84 -9.05
N LYS A 55 -11.87 10.37 -10.23
CA LYS A 55 -12.54 9.60 -11.29
C LYS A 55 -11.62 8.56 -11.92
N GLU A 56 -10.32 8.80 -11.90
CA GLU A 56 -9.31 7.90 -12.45
C GLU A 56 -8.64 7.08 -11.33
N GLU A 57 -8.27 5.83 -11.62
CA GLU A 57 -7.52 5.02 -10.66
C GLU A 57 -6.12 5.63 -10.46
N HIS A 58 -5.88 6.26 -9.30
CA HIS A 58 -4.59 6.85 -8.96
C HIS A 58 -3.44 5.81 -8.96
N PHE A 59 -2.25 6.20 -9.43
CA PHE A 59 -1.09 5.29 -9.57
C PHE A 59 -0.61 4.70 -8.23
N MET A 60 -0.78 5.44 -7.13
CA MET A 60 -0.39 5.01 -5.77
C MET A 60 -1.31 3.96 -5.14
N LEU A 61 -2.46 3.64 -5.75
CA LEU A 61 -3.45 2.75 -5.13
C LEU A 61 -2.88 1.37 -4.71
N PRO A 62 -2.04 0.69 -5.52
CA PRO A 62 -1.41 -0.56 -5.09
C PRO A 62 -0.49 -0.39 -3.89
N GLU A 63 0.32 0.68 -3.86
CA GLU A 63 1.28 0.93 -2.77
C GLU A 63 0.57 1.30 -1.46
N LEU A 64 -0.59 1.98 -1.54
CA LEU A 64 -1.45 2.24 -0.38
C LEU A 64 -1.96 0.94 0.23
N TYR A 65 -2.56 0.06 -0.57
CA TYR A 65 -3.02 -1.23 -0.08
C TYR A 65 -1.88 -2.10 0.45
N TYR A 66 -0.71 -2.05 -0.19
CA TYR A 66 0.46 -2.78 0.26
C TYR A 66 0.92 -2.32 1.65
N SER A 67 0.97 -1.01 1.86
CA SER A 67 1.36 -0.41 3.14
C SER A 67 0.33 -0.71 4.24
N MET A 68 -0.96 -0.73 3.90
CA MET A 68 -2.00 -1.16 4.84
C MET A 68 -1.84 -2.64 5.20
N ALA A 69 -1.58 -3.51 4.23
CA ALA A 69 -1.35 -4.92 4.46
C ALA A 69 -0.19 -5.16 5.43
N LEU A 70 0.94 -4.48 5.23
CA LEU A 70 2.09 -4.55 6.15
C LEU A 70 1.74 -4.04 7.55
N ALA A 71 1.04 -2.91 7.66
CA ALA A 71 0.65 -2.37 8.97
C ALA A 71 -0.28 -3.32 9.74
N TYR A 72 -1.26 -3.94 9.07
CA TYR A 72 -2.10 -4.97 9.69
C TYR A 72 -1.31 -6.23 10.05
N ALA A 73 -0.36 -6.63 9.22
CA ALA A 73 0.50 -7.77 9.51
C ALA A 73 1.36 -7.55 10.77
N HIS A 74 1.91 -6.33 10.95
CA HIS A 74 2.64 -5.98 12.17
C HIS A 74 1.76 -5.90 13.41
N ARG A 75 0.45 -5.67 13.24
CA ARG A 75 -0.56 -5.78 14.30
C ARG A 75 -1.02 -7.22 14.56
N GLN A 76 -0.43 -8.22 13.90
CA GLN A 76 -0.84 -9.63 13.95
C GLN A 76 -2.28 -9.89 13.44
N GLU A 77 -2.85 -8.94 12.70
CA GLU A 77 -4.17 -9.05 12.09
C GLU A 77 -4.06 -9.71 10.70
N ILE A 78 -3.50 -10.92 10.69
CA ILE A 78 -3.10 -11.61 9.44
C ILE A 78 -4.26 -11.79 8.45
N PRO A 79 -5.49 -12.16 8.85
CA PRO A 79 -6.60 -12.29 7.91
C PRO A 79 -6.90 -11.00 7.15
N ILE A 80 -6.78 -9.84 7.82
CA ILE A 80 -7.01 -8.53 7.22
C ILE A 80 -5.82 -8.18 6.31
N ALA A 81 -4.59 -8.41 6.76
CA ALA A 81 -3.40 -8.20 5.94
C ALA A 81 -3.45 -8.98 4.61
N LEU A 82 -3.86 -10.25 4.65
CA LEU A 82 -4.01 -11.07 3.45
C LEU A 82 -5.03 -10.52 2.45
N GLN A 83 -6.14 -9.93 2.93
CA GLN A 83 -7.12 -9.27 2.06
C GLN A 83 -6.49 -8.08 1.35
N TYR A 84 -5.74 -7.24 2.06
CA TYR A 84 -5.07 -6.08 1.47
C TYR A 84 -3.92 -6.47 0.53
N PHE A 85 -3.17 -7.54 0.79
CA PHE A 85 -2.19 -8.06 -0.18
C PHE A 85 -2.86 -8.53 -1.48
N LYS A 86 -4.03 -9.18 -1.40
CA LYS A 86 -4.79 -9.56 -2.60
C LYS A 86 -5.28 -8.34 -3.38
N LEU A 87 -5.76 -7.30 -2.69
CA LEU A 87 -6.16 -6.02 -3.31
C LEU A 87 -4.97 -5.33 -3.98
N THR A 88 -3.80 -5.35 -3.33
CA THR A 88 -2.55 -4.83 -3.89
C THR A 88 -2.23 -5.50 -5.22
N ILE A 89 -2.23 -6.82 -5.28
CA ILE A 89 -1.93 -7.57 -6.51
C ILE A 89 -2.99 -7.31 -7.58
N SER A 90 -4.28 -7.32 -7.21
CA SER A 90 -5.38 -7.09 -8.15
C SER A 90 -5.32 -5.71 -8.80
N THR A 91 -4.95 -4.68 -8.03
CA THR A 91 -4.82 -3.30 -8.54
C THR A 91 -3.53 -3.09 -9.32
N ALA A 92 -2.43 -3.69 -8.88
CA ALA A 92 -1.15 -3.66 -9.59
C ALA A 92 -1.24 -4.37 -10.96
N ALA A 93 -1.92 -5.51 -11.05
CA ALA A 93 -2.05 -6.30 -12.28
C ALA A 93 -2.80 -5.56 -13.41
N LYS A 94 -3.59 -4.52 -13.09
CA LYS A 94 -4.21 -3.66 -14.11
C LYS A 94 -3.23 -2.73 -14.81
N LYS A 95 -2.08 -2.45 -14.19
CA LYS A 95 -1.13 -1.39 -14.59
C LYS A 95 0.26 -1.92 -14.91
N LEU A 96 0.65 -3.03 -14.29
CA LEU A 96 1.98 -3.61 -14.38
C LEU A 96 1.91 -4.99 -15.05
N PRO A 97 2.88 -5.33 -15.90
CA PRO A 97 2.99 -6.69 -16.42
C PRO A 97 3.36 -7.67 -15.29
N ASP A 98 3.02 -8.95 -15.49
CA ASP A 98 3.20 -10.00 -14.47
C ASP A 98 4.66 -10.23 -14.05
N ASP A 99 5.62 -9.89 -14.91
CA ASP A 99 7.05 -10.02 -14.66
C ASP A 99 7.66 -8.83 -13.89
N HIS A 100 6.88 -7.78 -13.63
CA HIS A 100 7.34 -6.58 -12.95
C HIS A 100 7.88 -6.90 -11.53
N PRO A 101 9.03 -6.32 -11.12
CA PRO A 101 9.63 -6.59 -9.81
C PRO A 101 8.67 -6.37 -8.63
N ASP A 102 7.82 -5.34 -8.70
CA ASP A 102 6.81 -5.09 -7.65
C ASP A 102 5.76 -6.19 -7.56
N MET A 103 5.35 -6.78 -8.68
CA MET A 103 4.41 -7.92 -8.66
C MET A 103 5.01 -9.13 -7.94
N GLN A 104 6.30 -9.39 -8.16
CA GLN A 104 7.02 -10.46 -7.46
C GLN A 104 7.11 -10.17 -5.96
N LYS A 105 7.43 -8.93 -5.58
CA LYS A 105 7.45 -8.47 -4.18
C LYS A 105 6.09 -8.68 -3.50
N TYR A 106 4.99 -8.27 -4.11
CA TYR A 106 3.65 -8.42 -3.53
C TYR A 106 3.23 -9.88 -3.36
N ARG A 107 3.50 -10.72 -4.37
CA ARG A 107 3.23 -12.16 -4.31
C ARG A 107 4.07 -12.86 -3.23
N PHE A 108 5.35 -12.50 -3.12
CA PHE A 108 6.24 -13.04 -2.10
C PHE A 108 5.71 -12.74 -0.69
N GLN A 109 5.30 -11.49 -0.43
CA GLN A 109 4.74 -11.09 0.86
C GLN A 109 3.43 -11.83 1.16
N LEU A 110 2.51 -11.91 0.20
CA LEU A 110 1.29 -12.71 0.37
C LEU A 110 1.60 -14.16 0.73
N GLN A 111 2.57 -14.79 0.06
CA GLN A 111 2.97 -16.17 0.32
C GLN A 111 3.58 -16.33 1.71
N LEU A 112 4.44 -15.40 2.14
CA LEU A 112 5.07 -15.41 3.45
C LEU A 112 4.01 -15.43 4.56
N TYR A 113 3.06 -14.49 4.54
CA TYR A 113 2.01 -14.42 5.54
C TYR A 113 1.00 -15.57 5.46
N THR A 114 0.78 -16.14 4.27
CA THR A 114 -0.05 -17.34 4.13
C THR A 114 0.62 -18.54 4.81
N ASN A 115 1.94 -18.70 4.65
CA ASN A 115 2.69 -19.76 5.32
C ASN A 115 2.68 -19.60 6.84
N ASP A 116 2.72 -18.37 7.35
CA ASP A 116 2.65 -18.11 8.79
C ASP A 116 1.30 -18.55 9.39
N VAL A 117 0.19 -18.29 8.70
CA VAL A 117 -1.13 -18.79 9.10
C VAL A 117 -1.16 -20.32 9.11
N LEU A 118 -0.63 -20.95 8.06
CA LEU A 118 -0.59 -22.42 7.97
C LEU A 118 0.24 -23.02 9.12
N LYS A 119 1.42 -22.47 9.41
CA LYS A 119 2.24 -22.91 10.54
C LYS A 119 1.51 -22.79 11.87
N ALA A 120 0.83 -21.66 12.12
CA ALA A 120 0.07 -21.46 13.35
C ALA A 120 -1.05 -22.50 13.51
N ILE A 121 -1.75 -22.84 12.43
CA ILE A 121 -2.79 -23.87 12.42
C ILE A 121 -2.20 -25.25 12.76
N PHE A 122 -1.11 -25.64 12.11
CA PHE A 122 -0.50 -26.96 12.33
C PHE A 122 0.16 -27.10 13.71
N GLN A 123 0.77 -26.03 14.24
CA GLN A 123 1.33 -26.03 15.60
C GLN A 123 0.24 -26.07 16.67
N GLY A 124 -0.93 -25.47 16.43
CA GLY A 124 -2.09 -25.56 17.32
C GLY A 124 -2.72 -26.95 17.40
N GLN A 125 -2.49 -27.83 16.41
CA GLN A 125 -3.02 -29.20 16.39
C GLN A 125 -2.17 -30.23 17.14
N HIS A 126 -0.93 -29.90 17.52
CA HIS A 126 -0.03 -30.82 18.24
C HIS A 126 -0.01 -30.64 19.77
N ASN A 127 -0.74 -29.65 20.31
CA ASN A 127 -0.76 -29.31 21.73
C ASN A 127 -2.07 -29.71 22.46
N ASN A 128 -2.79 -30.73 21.98
CA ASN A 128 -4.03 -31.20 22.62
C ASN A 128 -4.03 -32.72 22.82
#